data_AF-A0A1F7ILL5-F1
#
_entry.id   AF-A0A1F7ILL5-F1
#
_cell.length_a   1.000
_cell.length_b   1.000
_cell.length_c   1.000
_cell.angle_alpha   90.00
_cell.angle_beta   90.00
_cell.angle_gamma   90.00
#
_symmetry.space_group_name_H-M   'P 1'
#
loop_
_entity.id
_entity.type
_entity.pdbx_description
1 polymer ?
#
loop_
_entity_poly.entity_id
_entity_poly.type
_entity_poly.pdbx_seq_one_letter_code
_entity_poly.pdbx_strand_id
1 'polypeptide(L)'
;MKKLVVIFLTLIIAACLSFNSIKAQEIQEESIQKYTSVIQVNNDGTIEILDEIHYDFASEQRHGIFWDFKAVYEGKNSKGETIKWKMDLEVRNVEDENGNEYEYKKISNGDMVQLKIGDPNKLISGLHVYRISYKIKGGMFYFSDHDELYWNAIGGNWEVPIKKAYVTVYSPVVVDSAQDNVRCFTGAYGSTDQACTITQDQKQVRFETSNVLNPYEGMSVVIKYPKGVVTELLPKEVVPFFETIIGKIVMAIIAAGAFFWYIIYPIKVLYKWFVSGRDPYVGSELTAFYDAPKTDSGRFLTPAETGTLVDEYVHLQDITGTIVDLARRGYLEIIEEKKNVFILKKTVKKDSRDKLVPLELFLYEKLFTKSEQIKLSDIEFPLFLEELNKKIYTSLVDERFFPKDPNSIRNFYTAIFIFALMTINFPLAIIAITFGIHMPRKTKRGAKEAMKARGLKNFLKSQEMHFDFNAKKSVKEQISPQFLFEKLLPFAIAFGVEKEWVNKFKDYVLKVPDWYQSSYKGSLISQSMIAGMHSSFRSMNSVMSNTVSSTGRSSGFSSGGGFSGGGGGGGGGGSW
;
A
#
# COMPACT_ATOMS: atom_id res chain seq x y z
N MET A 1 37.75 36.35 38.88
CA MET A 1 36.67 35.55 38.27
C MET A 1 35.28 35.87 38.84
N LYS A 2 34.87 35.42 40.05
CA LYS A 2 33.47 35.55 40.54
C LYS A 2 32.79 36.92 40.34
N LYS A 3 33.48 38.05 40.55
CA LYS A 3 32.91 39.40 40.32
C LYS A 3 32.56 39.73 38.85
N LEU A 4 33.25 39.15 37.85
CA LEU A 4 32.93 39.40 36.44
C LEU A 4 31.63 38.72 36.03
N VAL A 5 31.40 37.49 36.49
CA VAL A 5 30.21 36.69 36.14
C VAL A 5 28.92 37.36 36.61
N VAL A 6 28.93 37.97 37.79
CA VAL A 6 27.78 38.71 38.33
C VAL A 6 27.46 39.94 37.46
N ILE A 7 28.47 40.72 37.09
CA ILE A 7 28.31 41.91 36.24
C ILE A 7 27.74 41.53 34.85
N PHE A 8 28.23 40.43 34.27
CA PHE A 8 27.76 39.93 32.98
C PHE A 8 26.30 39.43 33.05
N LEU A 9 25.91 38.73 34.12
CA LEU A 9 24.51 38.35 34.33
C LEU A 9 23.60 39.57 34.50
N THR A 10 24.00 40.58 35.27
CA THR A 10 23.17 41.79 35.46
C THR A 10 23.01 42.61 34.18
N LEU A 11 24.02 42.63 33.30
CA LEU A 11 23.91 43.27 31.99
C LEU A 11 22.95 42.52 31.04
N ILE A 12 22.97 41.19 31.05
CA ILE A 12 22.01 40.38 30.27
C ILE A 12 20.58 40.58 30.79
N ILE A 13 20.37 40.56 32.11
CA ILE A 13 19.05 40.79 32.71
C ILE A 13 18.54 42.20 32.41
N ALA A 14 19.40 43.22 32.47
CA ALA A 14 19.04 44.59 32.07
C ALA A 14 18.67 44.70 30.58
N ALA A 15 19.39 44.00 29.69
CA ALA A 15 19.09 43.96 28.25
C ALA A 15 17.78 43.21 27.94
N CYS A 16 17.36 42.26 28.77
CA CYS A 16 16.06 41.59 28.66
C CYS A 16 14.87 42.41 29.18
N LEU A 17 15.11 43.52 29.90
CA LEU A 17 14.06 44.37 30.48
C LEU A 17 13.74 45.62 29.64
N SER A 18 14.45 45.84 28.53
CA SER A 18 14.23 46.97 27.61
C SER A 18 13.45 46.58 26.33
N PHE A 19 12.46 45.68 26.46
CA PHE A 19 11.41 45.57 25.45
C PHE A 19 10.57 46.85 25.44
N ASN A 20 10.75 47.67 24.42
CA ASN A 20 9.86 48.80 24.16
C ASN A 20 8.42 48.27 23.98
N SER A 21 7.46 48.90 24.65
CA SER A 21 6.04 48.62 24.45
C SER A 21 5.62 49.01 23.02
N ILE A 22 5.73 48.05 22.10
CA ILE A 22 5.05 48.13 20.81
C ILE A 22 3.57 48.26 21.16
N LYS A 23 3.00 49.44 20.90
CA LYS A 23 1.55 49.59 20.91
C LYS A 23 1.04 48.66 19.81
N ALA A 24 0.33 47.60 20.20
CA ALA A 24 -0.43 46.82 19.24
C ALA A 24 -1.36 47.79 18.52
N GLN A 25 -1.14 47.97 17.22
CA GLN A 25 -2.09 48.67 16.39
C GLN A 25 -3.34 47.79 16.36
N GLU A 26 -4.49 48.36 16.70
CA GLU A 26 -5.74 47.63 16.86
C GLU A 26 -6.17 47.07 15.51
N ILE A 27 -5.85 45.79 15.27
CA ILE A 27 -6.27 45.07 14.07
C ILE A 27 -7.77 44.86 14.22
N GLN A 28 -8.56 45.52 13.38
CA GLN A 28 -10.00 45.30 13.33
C GLN A 28 -10.23 43.89 12.77
N GLU A 29 -10.68 42.98 13.62
CA GLU A 29 -10.98 41.59 13.26
C GLU A 29 -12.31 41.49 12.49
N GLU A 30 -12.43 40.46 11.65
CA GLU A 30 -13.68 40.15 10.95
C GLU A 30 -14.83 39.93 11.94
N SER A 31 -16.03 40.46 11.65
CA SER A 31 -17.20 40.24 12.50
C SER A 31 -18.53 40.49 11.81
N ILE A 32 -19.60 39.85 12.30
CA ILE A 32 -20.96 40.11 11.84
C ILE A 32 -21.54 41.23 12.71
N GLN A 33 -21.68 42.42 12.12
CA GLN A 33 -22.18 43.61 12.81
C GLN A 33 -23.67 43.47 13.18
N LYS A 34 -24.44 42.77 12.32
CA LYS A 34 -25.87 42.45 12.51
C LYS A 34 -26.23 41.17 11.77
N TYR A 35 -26.86 40.23 12.45
CA TYR A 35 -27.56 39.10 11.82
C TYR A 35 -29.07 39.29 12.00
N THR A 36 -29.88 39.12 10.95
CA THR A 36 -31.34 39.14 11.05
C THR A 36 -31.93 37.91 10.38
N SER A 37 -32.60 37.03 11.14
CA SER A 37 -33.32 35.88 10.57
C SER A 37 -34.83 36.14 10.63
N VAL A 38 -35.50 36.09 9.48
CA VAL A 38 -36.96 36.23 9.36
C VAL A 38 -37.53 34.89 8.94
N ILE A 39 -38.36 34.29 9.81
CA ILE A 39 -38.84 32.92 9.71
C ILE A 39 -40.36 32.94 9.57
N GLN A 40 -40.88 32.51 8.43
CA GLN A 40 -42.31 32.30 8.18
C GLN A 40 -42.63 30.81 8.34
N VAL A 41 -43.46 30.46 9.33
CA VAL A 41 -44.02 29.11 9.47
C VAL A 41 -45.34 29.04 8.70
N ASN A 42 -45.47 28.07 7.80
CA ASN A 42 -46.65 27.89 6.96
C ASN A 42 -47.53 26.72 7.43
N ASN A 43 -48.85 26.82 7.20
CA ASN A 43 -49.83 25.77 7.56
C ASN A 43 -49.53 24.40 6.89
N ASP A 44 -48.77 24.39 5.80
CA ASP A 44 -48.43 23.20 5.00
C ASP A 44 -47.26 22.37 5.57
N GLY A 45 -46.67 22.77 6.71
CA GLY A 45 -45.50 22.10 7.28
C GLY A 45 -44.15 22.59 6.74
N THR A 46 -44.16 23.62 5.90
CA THR A 46 -42.94 24.24 5.40
C THR A 46 -42.57 25.49 6.19
N ILE A 47 -41.27 25.78 6.23
CA ILE A 47 -40.72 26.99 6.84
C ILE A 47 -39.96 27.73 5.74
N GLU A 48 -40.21 29.02 5.59
CA GLU A 48 -39.50 29.90 4.66
C GLU A 48 -38.70 30.91 5.47
N ILE A 49 -37.40 31.01 5.19
CA ILE A 49 -36.45 31.82 5.96
C ILE A 49 -35.75 32.80 5.03
N LEU A 50 -35.54 34.02 5.53
CA LEU A 50 -34.65 35.03 4.98
C LEU A 50 -33.62 35.42 6.05
N ASP A 51 -32.38 35.04 5.85
CA ASP A 51 -31.24 35.46 6.69
C ASP A 51 -30.52 36.65 6.03
N GLU A 52 -30.44 37.78 6.73
CA GLU A 52 -29.72 38.99 6.34
C GLU A 52 -28.48 39.17 7.23
N ILE A 53 -27.30 39.02 6.65
CA ILE A 53 -26.01 38.96 7.34
C ILE A 53 -25.17 40.18 6.94
N HIS A 54 -24.92 41.07 7.90
CA HIS A 54 -24.06 42.25 7.74
C HIS A 54 -22.65 41.87 8.17
N TYR A 55 -21.88 41.29 7.24
CA TYR A 55 -20.54 40.77 7.49
C TYR A 55 -19.49 41.84 7.19
N ASP A 56 -18.68 42.18 8.19
CA ASP A 56 -17.57 43.12 8.07
C ASP A 56 -16.25 42.34 8.02
N PHE A 57 -15.63 42.29 6.84
CA PHE A 57 -14.30 41.72 6.64
C PHE A 57 -13.17 42.63 7.18
N ALA A 58 -13.50 43.83 7.67
CA ALA A 58 -12.53 44.83 8.11
C ALA A 58 -11.45 45.11 7.04
N SER A 59 -10.16 44.97 7.36
CA SER A 59 -9.07 45.12 6.38
C SER A 59 -8.73 43.84 5.60
N GLU A 60 -9.27 42.68 6.00
CA GLU A 60 -8.95 41.41 5.37
C GLU A 60 -9.52 41.34 3.95
N GLN A 61 -8.71 40.81 3.03
CA GLN A 61 -9.14 40.56 1.65
C GLN A 61 -9.69 39.14 1.56
N ARG A 62 -10.93 39.01 1.10
CA ARG A 62 -11.67 37.74 0.95
C ARG A 62 -12.47 37.75 -0.36
N HIS A 63 -12.85 36.58 -0.84
CA HIS A 63 -13.71 36.40 -2.01
C HIS A 63 -15.21 36.42 -1.65
N GLY A 64 -15.55 36.11 -0.39
CA GLY A 64 -16.90 36.12 0.13
C GLY A 64 -17.02 35.32 1.43
N ILE A 65 -18.21 34.74 1.67
CA ILE A 65 -18.52 33.96 2.87
C ILE A 65 -18.86 32.49 2.57
N PHE A 66 -18.65 31.64 3.56
CA PHE A 66 -19.38 30.38 3.69
C PHE A 66 -20.65 30.63 4.52
N TRP A 67 -21.77 30.03 4.11
CA TRP A 67 -22.94 29.84 4.96
C TRP A 67 -23.23 28.34 5.06
N ASP A 68 -23.20 27.81 6.27
CA ASP A 68 -23.46 26.41 6.57
C ASP A 68 -24.93 26.18 6.97
N PHE A 69 -25.40 24.96 6.77
CA PHE A 69 -26.69 24.49 7.25
C PHE A 69 -26.64 23.00 7.64
N LYS A 70 -27.00 22.70 8.90
CA LYS A 70 -27.14 21.34 9.40
C LYS A 70 -28.45 20.72 8.91
N ALA A 71 -28.37 19.90 7.86
CA ALA A 71 -29.53 19.30 7.19
C ALA A 71 -30.06 18.02 7.85
N VAL A 72 -29.30 17.42 8.78
CA VAL A 72 -29.70 16.22 9.53
C VAL A 72 -29.70 16.50 11.03
N TYR A 73 -30.80 16.17 11.69
CA TYR A 73 -30.94 16.23 13.14
C TYR A 73 -31.26 14.84 13.72
N GLU A 74 -31.04 14.67 15.02
CA GLU A 74 -31.39 13.44 15.74
C GLU A 74 -32.66 13.67 16.55
N GLY A 75 -33.62 12.77 16.42
CA GLY A 75 -34.94 12.87 17.08
C GLY A 75 -35.50 11.49 17.37
N LYS A 76 -36.23 11.35 18.48
CA LYS A 76 -36.84 10.08 18.86
C LYS A 76 -38.07 9.78 18.02
N ASN A 77 -38.22 8.53 17.59
CA ASN A 77 -39.44 8.05 16.96
C ASN A 77 -40.53 7.71 17.99
N SER A 78 -41.69 7.24 17.53
CA SER A 78 -42.83 6.84 18.36
C SER A 78 -42.59 5.63 19.30
N LYS A 79 -41.44 4.95 19.19
CA LYS A 79 -40.98 3.92 20.14
C LYS A 79 -39.89 4.42 21.11
N GLY A 80 -39.47 5.67 20.99
CA GLY A 80 -38.37 6.26 21.77
C GLY A 80 -36.96 5.98 21.22
N GLU A 81 -36.85 5.32 20.05
CA GLU A 81 -35.59 5.01 19.36
C GLU A 81 -35.04 6.30 18.72
N THR A 82 -33.75 6.63 18.93
CA THR A 82 -33.12 7.81 18.29
C THR A 82 -32.88 7.53 16.81
N ILE A 83 -33.50 8.35 15.94
CA ILE A 83 -33.37 8.27 14.48
C ILE A 83 -32.74 9.57 13.95
N LYS A 84 -31.95 9.46 12.87
CA LYS A 84 -31.47 10.60 12.07
C LYS A 84 -32.51 10.97 11.02
N TRP A 85 -33.00 12.21 11.13
CA TRP A 85 -34.02 12.80 10.27
C TRP A 85 -33.39 13.83 9.34
N LYS A 86 -33.66 13.72 8.04
CA LYS A 86 -33.15 14.68 7.04
C LYS A 86 -34.22 15.68 6.61
N MET A 87 -33.92 16.97 6.83
CA MET A 87 -34.67 18.10 6.29
C MET A 87 -34.39 18.28 4.80
N ASP A 88 -35.38 18.79 4.06
CA ASP A 88 -35.25 19.15 2.65
C ASP A 88 -34.95 20.66 2.55
N LEU A 89 -33.72 21.02 2.13
CA LEU A 89 -33.25 22.41 1.97
C LEU A 89 -33.25 22.84 0.50
N GLU A 90 -34.19 23.71 0.16
CA GLU A 90 -34.38 24.35 -1.14
C GLU A 90 -33.96 25.83 -1.04
N VAL A 91 -32.78 26.17 -1.55
CA VAL A 91 -32.31 27.58 -1.59
C VAL A 91 -33.07 28.29 -2.70
N ARG A 92 -33.61 29.48 -2.41
CA ARG A 92 -34.41 30.30 -3.32
C ARG A 92 -33.57 31.36 -4.02
N ASN A 93 -32.84 32.16 -3.24
CA ASN A 93 -32.02 33.27 -3.75
C ASN A 93 -30.86 33.56 -2.79
N VAL A 94 -29.78 34.17 -3.31
CA VAL A 94 -28.69 34.76 -2.54
C VAL A 94 -28.34 36.10 -3.17
N GLU A 95 -28.59 37.21 -2.47
CA GLU A 95 -28.52 38.58 -3.05
C GLU A 95 -27.86 39.60 -2.09
N ASP A 96 -27.45 40.76 -2.61
CA ASP A 96 -26.84 41.87 -1.87
C ASP A 96 -27.89 42.83 -1.24
N GLU A 97 -27.45 43.95 -0.67
CA GLU A 97 -28.38 44.96 -0.15
C GLU A 97 -29.24 45.64 -1.23
N ASN A 98 -28.85 45.57 -2.51
CA ASN A 98 -29.47 46.25 -3.65
C ASN A 98 -30.39 45.33 -4.49
N GLY A 99 -30.34 44.01 -4.28
CA GLY A 99 -31.07 43.00 -5.06
C GLY A 99 -30.28 42.42 -6.24
N ASN A 100 -28.95 42.53 -6.24
CA ASN A 100 -28.09 41.82 -7.18
C ASN A 100 -27.80 40.40 -6.67
N GLU A 101 -27.93 39.38 -7.53
CA GLU A 101 -27.60 37.99 -7.18
C GLU A 101 -26.09 37.80 -6.96
N TYR A 102 -25.71 37.03 -5.93
CA TYR A 102 -24.34 36.54 -5.72
C TYR A 102 -24.16 35.19 -6.42
N GLU A 103 -22.99 34.98 -7.05
CA GLU A 103 -22.56 33.62 -7.39
C GLU A 103 -22.35 32.79 -6.12
N TYR A 104 -22.84 31.54 -6.13
CA TYR A 104 -22.61 30.61 -5.03
C TYR A 104 -22.50 29.15 -5.51
N LYS A 105 -21.77 28.34 -4.73
CA LYS A 105 -21.61 26.90 -4.94
C LYS A 105 -22.16 26.11 -3.75
N LYS A 106 -23.23 25.33 -3.98
CA LYS A 106 -23.80 24.41 -3.00
C LYS A 106 -22.97 23.12 -2.91
N ILE A 107 -22.45 22.82 -1.73
CA ILE A 107 -21.73 21.60 -1.37
C ILE A 107 -22.59 20.84 -0.35
N SER A 108 -22.65 19.51 -0.40
CA SER A 108 -23.35 18.73 0.62
C SER A 108 -22.57 17.48 0.99
N ASN A 109 -22.44 17.25 2.30
CA ASN A 109 -21.67 16.16 2.90
C ASN A 109 -22.55 15.34 3.85
N GLY A 110 -23.63 14.76 3.32
CA GLY A 110 -24.59 13.93 4.06
C GLY A 110 -25.45 14.73 5.05
N ASP A 111 -24.86 15.06 6.20
CA ASP A 111 -25.50 15.72 7.34
C ASP A 111 -25.44 17.25 7.25
N MET A 112 -24.45 17.80 6.54
CA MET A 112 -24.28 19.24 6.30
C MET A 112 -24.53 19.64 4.85
N VAL A 113 -24.97 20.88 4.65
CA VAL A 113 -24.95 21.63 3.39
C VAL A 113 -24.14 22.91 3.64
N GLN A 114 -23.32 23.31 2.68
CA GLN A 114 -22.58 24.57 2.68
C GLN A 114 -22.85 25.33 1.38
N LEU A 115 -23.09 26.62 1.49
CA LEU A 115 -23.07 27.56 0.37
C LEU A 115 -21.77 28.33 0.44
N LYS A 116 -20.90 28.13 -0.55
CA LYS A 116 -19.73 28.98 -0.76
C LYS A 116 -20.16 30.15 -1.64
N ILE A 117 -20.33 31.34 -1.07
CA ILE A 117 -20.92 32.54 -1.70
C ILE A 117 -19.81 33.55 -1.99
N GLY A 118 -19.76 34.12 -3.19
CA GLY A 118 -18.75 35.09 -3.62
C GLY A 118 -18.02 34.71 -4.92
N ASP A 119 -17.26 35.67 -5.47
CA ASP A 119 -16.57 35.53 -6.76
C ASP A 119 -15.11 35.07 -6.55
N PRO A 120 -14.70 33.88 -7.05
CA PRO A 120 -13.34 33.36 -6.87
C PRO A 120 -12.25 34.14 -7.63
N ASN A 121 -12.60 35.15 -8.42
CA ASN A 121 -11.68 35.98 -9.19
C ASN A 121 -11.54 37.41 -8.62
N LYS A 122 -12.40 37.80 -7.67
CA LYS A 122 -12.47 39.15 -7.10
C LYS A 122 -12.26 39.09 -5.59
N LEU A 123 -11.54 40.07 -5.05
CA LEU A 123 -11.41 40.28 -3.61
C LEU A 123 -12.27 41.47 -3.17
N ILE A 124 -12.79 41.37 -1.95
CA ILE A 124 -13.61 42.35 -1.23
C ILE A 124 -13.14 42.47 0.22
N SER A 125 -13.50 43.57 0.88
CA SER A 125 -13.11 43.88 2.26
C SER A 125 -14.02 44.97 2.85
N GLY A 126 -14.11 45.05 4.18
CA GLY A 126 -15.07 45.90 4.88
C GLY A 126 -16.48 45.30 4.91
N LEU A 127 -17.49 46.16 5.07
CA LEU A 127 -18.88 45.74 5.27
C LEU A 127 -19.57 45.33 3.95
N HIS A 128 -20.10 44.11 3.92
CA HIS A 128 -20.96 43.58 2.86
C HIS A 128 -22.22 42.94 3.45
N VAL A 129 -23.35 43.04 2.74
CA VAL A 129 -24.61 42.40 3.13
C VAL A 129 -24.87 41.18 2.25
N TYR A 130 -25.27 40.09 2.89
CA TYR A 130 -25.71 38.86 2.25
C TYR A 130 -27.14 38.55 2.69
N ARG A 131 -28.08 38.49 1.76
CA ARG A 131 -29.46 38.04 1.98
C ARG A 131 -29.62 36.64 1.41
N ILE A 132 -29.91 35.66 2.26
CA ILE A 132 -30.04 34.24 1.89
C ILE A 132 -31.50 33.83 2.09
N SER A 133 -32.22 33.60 1.01
CA SER A 133 -33.62 33.12 1.05
C SER A 133 -33.66 31.62 0.79
N TYR A 134 -34.37 30.88 1.65
CA TYR A 134 -34.47 29.42 1.53
C TYR A 134 -35.76 28.86 2.14
N LYS A 135 -36.17 27.68 1.63
CA LYS A 135 -37.34 26.92 2.08
C LYS A 135 -36.93 25.57 2.65
N ILE A 136 -37.57 25.19 3.74
CA ILE A 136 -37.32 23.98 4.53
C ILE A 136 -38.60 23.13 4.57
N LYS A 137 -38.45 21.82 4.43
CA LYS A 137 -39.50 20.82 4.74
C LYS A 137 -39.00 19.86 5.82
N GLY A 138 -39.86 19.52 6.78
CA GLY A 138 -39.51 18.66 7.93
C GLY A 138 -38.65 19.34 9.00
N GLY A 139 -38.72 20.67 9.13
CA GLY A 139 -38.03 21.45 10.17
C GLY A 139 -38.87 21.69 11.45
N MET A 140 -40.09 21.15 11.49
CA MET A 140 -41.00 21.20 12.63
C MET A 140 -40.91 19.89 13.43
N PHE A 141 -41.07 19.97 14.75
CA PHE A 141 -41.21 18.82 15.63
C PHE A 141 -42.69 18.60 15.96
N TYR A 142 -43.12 17.34 15.97
CA TYR A 142 -44.51 16.95 16.16
C TYR A 142 -44.60 16.03 17.38
N PHE A 143 -45.21 16.50 18.47
CA PHE A 143 -45.41 15.71 19.69
C PHE A 143 -46.86 15.18 19.77
N SER A 144 -47.20 14.44 20.83
CA SER A 144 -48.54 13.87 21.01
C SER A 144 -49.62 14.90 21.38
N ASP A 145 -49.20 16.01 21.96
CA ASP A 145 -50.01 17.01 22.67
C ASP A 145 -49.81 18.44 22.11
N HIS A 146 -48.69 18.69 21.44
CA HIS A 146 -48.35 19.97 20.81
C HIS A 146 -47.49 19.78 19.55
N ASP A 147 -47.31 20.84 18.78
CA ASP A 147 -46.30 20.96 17.72
C ASP A 147 -45.27 22.02 18.12
N GLU A 148 -44.02 21.91 17.70
CA GLU A 148 -42.92 22.79 18.15
C GLU A 148 -41.99 23.19 17.00
N LEU A 149 -41.73 24.48 16.86
CA LEU A 149 -40.58 25.01 16.13
C LEU A 149 -39.42 25.14 17.14
N TYR A 150 -38.48 24.20 17.12
CA TYR A 150 -37.18 24.37 17.77
C TYR A 150 -36.13 24.58 16.68
N TRP A 151 -35.67 25.81 16.49
CA TRP A 151 -34.85 26.22 15.35
C TRP A 151 -33.55 26.91 15.78
N ASN A 152 -32.41 26.48 15.23
CA ASN A 152 -31.12 27.13 15.45
C ASN A 152 -31.00 28.38 14.55
N ALA A 153 -31.82 29.40 14.83
CA ALA A 153 -32.00 30.58 13.98
C ALA A 153 -30.70 31.37 13.72
N ILE A 154 -29.74 31.33 14.65
CA ILE A 154 -28.36 31.80 14.46
C ILE A 154 -27.45 30.60 14.76
N GLY A 155 -26.85 30.00 13.74
CA GLY A 155 -26.13 28.74 13.87
C GLY A 155 -24.75 28.88 14.52
N GLY A 156 -24.45 28.01 15.51
CA GLY A 156 -23.24 28.07 16.34
C GLY A 156 -21.91 27.60 15.69
N ASN A 157 -21.74 27.74 14.37
CA ASN A 157 -20.46 27.46 13.71
C ASN A 157 -19.83 28.74 13.10
N TRP A 158 -20.23 29.94 13.52
CA TRP A 158 -19.63 31.17 12.98
C TRP A 158 -18.22 31.36 13.55
N GLU A 159 -17.22 31.41 12.67
CA GLU A 159 -15.81 31.59 13.07
C GLU A 159 -15.51 32.99 13.62
N VAL A 160 -16.46 33.93 13.46
CA VAL A 160 -16.37 35.34 13.84
C VAL A 160 -17.49 35.75 14.82
N PRO A 161 -17.27 36.75 15.71
CA PRO A 161 -18.28 37.19 16.65
C PRO A 161 -19.45 37.91 15.96
N ILE A 162 -20.66 37.72 16.48
CA ILE A 162 -21.89 38.38 16.03
C ILE A 162 -22.27 39.44 17.06
N LYS A 163 -22.13 40.73 16.70
CA LYS A 163 -22.30 41.85 17.63
C LYS A 163 -23.74 42.01 18.10
N LYS A 164 -24.72 41.75 17.22
CA LYS A 164 -26.15 41.64 17.51
C LYS A 164 -26.83 40.66 16.57
N ALA A 165 -27.77 39.88 17.09
CA ALA A 165 -28.69 39.09 16.28
C ALA A 165 -30.16 39.34 16.62
N TYR A 166 -30.97 39.39 15.57
CA TYR A 166 -32.42 39.57 15.60
C TYR A 166 -33.08 38.37 14.94
N VAL A 167 -34.09 37.78 15.58
CA VAL A 167 -34.89 36.69 14.98
C VAL A 167 -36.35 37.07 15.06
N THR A 168 -37.07 36.98 13.94
CA THR A 168 -38.51 37.28 13.86
C THR A 168 -39.23 36.05 13.30
N VAL A 169 -40.08 35.42 14.11
CA VAL A 169 -40.93 34.33 13.67
C VAL A 169 -42.35 34.83 13.45
N TYR A 170 -42.86 34.63 12.23
CA TYR A 170 -44.27 34.78 11.89
C TYR A 170 -44.96 33.41 12.02
N SER A 171 -45.82 33.30 13.02
CA SER A 171 -46.60 32.10 13.32
C SER A 171 -47.88 32.02 12.48
N PRO A 172 -48.35 30.81 12.13
CA PRO A 172 -49.67 30.62 11.52
C PRO A 172 -50.83 31.03 12.46
N VAL A 173 -50.63 30.98 13.77
CA VAL A 173 -51.63 31.28 14.82
C VAL A 173 -51.13 32.32 15.83
N VAL A 174 -52.04 32.87 16.64
CA VAL A 174 -51.64 33.63 17.83
C VAL A 174 -51.02 32.64 18.82
N VAL A 175 -49.79 32.90 19.25
CA VAL A 175 -49.09 32.10 20.27
C VAL A 175 -49.54 32.60 21.65
N ASP A 176 -49.69 31.71 22.63
CA ASP A 176 -49.95 32.12 24.02
C ASP A 176 -48.65 32.56 24.69
N SER A 177 -48.66 33.76 25.29
CA SER A 177 -47.51 34.46 25.87
C SER A 177 -46.96 33.84 27.16
N ALA A 178 -47.46 32.68 27.57
CA ALA A 178 -46.89 31.91 28.68
C ALA A 178 -45.43 31.51 28.41
N GLN A 179 -44.56 31.69 29.41
CA GLN A 179 -43.10 31.55 29.34
C GLN A 179 -42.60 30.11 29.05
N ASP A 180 -43.50 29.13 29.04
CA ASP A 180 -43.24 27.73 28.68
C ASP A 180 -43.49 27.41 27.19
N ASN A 181 -44.14 28.33 26.47
CA ASN A 181 -44.47 28.21 25.04
C ASN A 181 -43.45 28.92 24.14
N VAL A 182 -42.76 29.95 24.63
CA VAL A 182 -41.81 30.76 23.87
C VAL A 182 -40.51 30.92 24.65
N ARG A 183 -39.39 30.44 24.10
CA ARG A 183 -38.06 30.49 24.74
C ARG A 183 -36.95 30.72 23.73
N CYS A 184 -35.79 31.16 24.22
CA CYS A 184 -34.53 31.17 23.47
C CYS A 184 -33.44 30.46 24.26
N PHE A 185 -32.40 30.04 23.55
CA PHE A 185 -31.12 29.58 24.11
C PHE A 185 -29.97 30.25 23.36
N THR A 186 -28.96 30.70 24.07
CA THR A 186 -27.83 31.48 23.54
C THR A 186 -26.51 30.88 23.99
N GLY A 187 -25.45 31.06 23.18
CA GLY A 187 -24.10 30.63 23.52
C GLY A 187 -23.67 29.37 22.75
N ALA A 188 -22.50 28.85 23.12
CA ALA A 188 -21.88 27.67 22.51
C ALA A 188 -22.75 26.40 22.54
N TYR A 189 -22.45 25.45 21.64
CA TYR A 189 -23.09 24.12 21.59
C TYR A 189 -22.90 23.39 22.92
N GLY A 190 -23.96 23.28 23.71
CA GLY A 190 -23.90 22.84 25.11
C GLY A 190 -24.62 23.76 26.10
N SER A 191 -24.76 25.06 25.79
CA SER A 191 -25.35 26.02 26.74
C SER A 191 -26.87 25.89 26.88
N THR A 192 -27.37 26.26 28.06
CA THR A 192 -28.78 26.48 28.38
C THR A 192 -29.09 27.95 28.74
N ASP A 193 -28.14 28.86 28.54
CA ASP A 193 -28.29 30.28 28.85
C ASP A 193 -29.38 30.92 27.98
N GLN A 194 -30.11 31.91 28.54
CA GLN A 194 -31.23 32.57 27.87
C GLN A 194 -30.98 34.08 27.75
N ALA A 195 -29.81 34.46 27.24
CA ALA A 195 -29.37 35.85 27.12
C ALA A 195 -29.98 36.54 25.88
N CYS A 196 -31.31 36.47 25.75
CA CYS A 196 -32.08 37.22 24.77
C CYS A 196 -33.26 37.97 25.43
N THR A 197 -33.77 38.99 24.76
CA THR A 197 -35.09 39.57 25.06
C THR A 197 -36.13 39.03 24.09
N ILE A 198 -37.36 38.86 24.56
CA ILE A 198 -38.48 38.32 23.77
C ILE A 198 -39.61 39.35 23.78
N THR A 199 -40.14 39.69 22.60
CA THR A 199 -41.31 40.55 22.44
C THR A 199 -42.31 39.90 21.49
N GLN A 200 -43.61 40.07 21.74
CA GLN A 200 -44.68 39.44 20.96
C GLN A 200 -45.72 40.47 20.54
N ASP A 201 -46.18 40.36 19.29
CA ASP A 201 -47.32 41.09 18.75
C ASP A 201 -48.20 40.12 17.94
N GLN A 202 -49.33 39.69 18.53
CA GLN A 202 -50.29 38.75 17.93
C GLN A 202 -49.64 37.44 17.45
N LYS A 203 -49.40 37.32 16.13
CA LYS A 203 -48.78 36.17 15.46
C LYS A 203 -47.26 36.31 15.26
N GLN A 204 -46.68 37.45 15.62
CA GLN A 204 -45.26 37.72 15.48
C GLN A 204 -44.56 37.56 16.83
N VAL A 205 -43.47 36.80 16.85
CA VAL A 205 -42.56 36.68 18.00
C VAL A 205 -41.19 37.17 17.57
N ARG A 206 -40.60 38.12 18.31
CA ARG A 206 -39.28 38.69 18.03
C ARG A 206 -38.33 38.40 19.19
N PHE A 207 -37.10 38.01 18.86
CA PHE A 207 -36.01 37.74 19.78
C PHE A 207 -34.82 38.65 19.43
N GLU A 208 -34.21 39.31 20.42
CA GLU A 208 -32.96 40.08 20.27
C GLU A 208 -31.92 39.59 21.28
N THR A 209 -30.70 39.32 20.84
CA THR A 209 -29.58 38.94 21.72
C THR A 209 -29.22 40.06 22.70
N SER A 210 -29.21 39.77 24.01
CA SER A 210 -28.84 40.72 25.05
C SER A 210 -27.31 40.97 25.11
N ASN A 211 -26.53 39.99 24.66
CA ASN A 211 -25.06 40.02 24.62
C ASN A 211 -24.55 39.81 23.18
N VAL A 212 -23.28 40.14 22.95
CA VAL A 212 -22.53 39.68 21.77
C VAL A 212 -22.42 38.14 21.81
N LEU A 213 -22.62 37.47 20.68
CA LEU A 213 -22.28 36.06 20.52
C LEU A 213 -20.81 35.96 20.09
N ASN A 214 -20.01 35.19 20.81
CA ASN A 214 -18.59 34.96 20.48
C ASN A 214 -18.47 33.96 19.30
N PRO A 215 -17.27 33.76 18.71
CA PRO A 215 -17.06 32.68 17.75
C PRO A 215 -17.56 31.33 18.29
N TYR A 216 -18.22 30.57 17.42
CA TYR A 216 -18.87 29.27 17.71
C TYR A 216 -20.02 29.33 18.74
N GLU A 217 -20.57 30.51 19.00
CA GLU A 217 -21.82 30.70 19.74
C GLU A 217 -23.00 30.97 18.80
N GLY A 218 -24.18 30.51 19.19
CA GLY A 218 -25.41 30.67 18.41
C GLY A 218 -26.58 31.20 19.23
N MET A 219 -27.73 31.32 18.57
CA MET A 219 -29.03 31.53 19.21
C MET A 219 -30.05 30.59 18.60
N SER A 220 -30.66 29.77 19.46
CA SER A 220 -31.74 28.86 19.13
C SER A 220 -33.05 29.41 19.68
N VAL A 221 -34.15 29.31 18.93
CA VAL A 221 -35.49 29.75 19.34
C VAL A 221 -36.44 28.56 19.43
N VAL A 222 -37.34 28.59 20.42
CA VAL A 222 -38.38 27.58 20.65
C VAL A 222 -39.73 28.27 20.68
N ILE A 223 -40.66 27.82 19.85
CA ILE A 223 -42.07 28.21 19.88
C ILE A 223 -42.94 26.96 19.80
N LYS A 224 -43.83 26.80 20.79
CA LYS A 224 -44.85 25.74 20.81
C LYS A 224 -46.17 26.24 20.25
N TYR A 225 -46.87 25.34 19.57
CA TYR A 225 -48.17 25.54 18.97
C TYR A 225 -49.16 24.46 19.45
N PRO A 226 -50.46 24.78 19.59
CA PRO A 226 -51.49 23.77 19.77
C PRO A 226 -51.41 22.68 18.68
N LYS A 227 -51.68 21.43 19.05
CA LYS A 227 -51.56 20.29 18.13
C LYS A 227 -52.47 20.43 16.90
N GLY A 228 -51.90 20.17 15.72
CA GLY A 228 -52.63 20.19 14.44
C GLY A 228 -52.74 21.58 13.79
N VAL A 229 -51.99 22.57 14.30
CA VAL A 229 -51.88 23.90 13.68
C VAL A 229 -51.07 23.86 12.36
N VAL A 230 -50.19 22.87 12.22
CA VAL A 230 -49.30 22.70 11.07
C VAL A 230 -49.45 21.28 10.51
N THR A 231 -49.49 21.14 9.19
CA THR A 231 -49.59 19.83 8.52
C THR A 231 -48.34 18.98 8.80
N GLU A 232 -48.51 17.70 9.11
CA GLU A 232 -47.41 16.80 9.48
C GLU A 232 -46.58 16.36 8.26
N LEU A 233 -45.50 17.09 7.98
CA LEU A 233 -44.48 16.72 7.00
C LEU A 233 -43.36 15.93 7.67
N LEU A 234 -43.54 14.62 7.79
CA LEU A 234 -42.51 13.72 8.30
C LEU A 234 -41.20 13.83 7.46
N PRO A 235 -40.03 14.04 8.10
CA PRO A 235 -38.75 14.03 7.39
C PRO A 235 -38.39 12.63 6.89
N LYS A 236 -37.39 12.52 6.02
CA LYS A 236 -36.91 11.21 5.54
C LYS A 236 -35.91 10.61 6.52
N GLU A 237 -36.14 9.36 6.90
CA GLU A 237 -35.24 8.53 7.69
C GLU A 237 -33.95 8.22 6.92
N VAL A 238 -32.79 8.36 7.57
CA VAL A 238 -31.47 8.09 6.97
C VAL A 238 -31.06 6.63 7.21
N VAL A 239 -31.49 5.73 6.32
CA VAL A 239 -31.18 4.29 6.39
C VAL A 239 -29.68 4.03 6.06
N PRO A 240 -28.91 3.33 6.92
CA PRO A 240 -27.52 2.99 6.65
C PRO A 240 -27.33 2.11 5.40
N PHE A 241 -26.28 2.37 4.61
CA PHE A 241 -26.03 1.64 3.34
C PHE A 241 -26.06 0.11 3.49
N PHE A 242 -25.44 -0.43 4.55
CA PHE A 242 -25.35 -1.87 4.81
C PHE A 242 -26.70 -2.54 5.11
N GLU A 243 -27.72 -1.77 5.49
CA GLU A 243 -29.07 -2.29 5.74
C GLU A 243 -29.94 -2.33 4.49
N THR A 244 -29.57 -1.58 3.45
CA THR A 244 -30.23 -1.64 2.14
C THR A 244 -30.05 -3.01 1.49
N ILE A 245 -30.95 -3.35 0.56
CA ILE A 245 -30.87 -4.59 -0.23
C ILE A 245 -29.52 -4.67 -0.98
N ILE A 246 -29.06 -3.54 -1.54
CA ILE A 246 -27.79 -3.45 -2.26
C ILE A 246 -26.60 -3.69 -1.31
N GLY A 247 -26.59 -3.05 -0.13
CA GLY A 247 -25.56 -3.25 0.88
C GLY A 247 -25.47 -4.70 1.35
N LYS A 248 -26.61 -5.35 1.57
CA LYS A 248 -26.70 -6.79 1.91
C LYS A 248 -26.13 -7.70 0.81
N ILE A 249 -26.40 -7.39 -0.47
CA ILE A 249 -25.82 -8.13 -1.61
C ILE A 249 -24.30 -7.92 -1.69
N VAL A 250 -23.81 -6.68 -1.52
CA VAL A 250 -22.37 -6.38 -1.52
C VAL A 250 -21.65 -7.12 -0.38
N MET A 251 -22.22 -7.13 0.82
CA MET A 251 -21.68 -7.88 1.96
C MET A 251 -21.66 -9.39 1.71
N ALA A 252 -22.68 -9.96 1.05
CA ALA A 252 -22.70 -11.38 0.68
C ALA A 252 -21.59 -11.73 -0.34
N ILE A 253 -21.32 -10.84 -1.31
CA ILE A 253 -20.22 -11.03 -2.28
C ILE A 253 -18.86 -10.95 -1.58
N ILE A 254 -18.66 -10.00 -0.67
CA ILE A 254 -17.44 -9.88 0.13
C ILE A 254 -17.24 -11.13 1.00
N ALA A 255 -18.28 -11.62 1.66
CA ALA A 255 -18.24 -12.84 2.47
C ALA A 255 -17.91 -14.09 1.62
N ALA A 256 -18.48 -14.23 0.42
CA ALA A 256 -18.16 -15.32 -0.49
C ALA A 256 -16.72 -15.26 -1.01
N GLY A 257 -16.22 -14.06 -1.34
CA GLY A 257 -14.81 -13.84 -1.72
C GLY A 257 -13.84 -14.17 -0.59
N ALA A 258 -14.16 -13.75 0.64
CA ALA A 258 -13.39 -14.09 1.83
C ALA A 258 -13.39 -15.60 2.10
N PHE A 259 -14.55 -16.27 2.05
CA PHE A 259 -14.65 -17.72 2.22
C PHE A 259 -13.82 -18.47 1.17
N PHE A 260 -13.85 -18.03 -0.09
CA PHE A 260 -12.99 -18.59 -1.13
C PHE A 260 -11.50 -18.38 -0.81
N TRP A 261 -11.10 -17.20 -0.36
CA TRP A 261 -9.69 -16.87 -0.06
C TRP A 261 -9.13 -17.62 1.15
N TYR A 262 -9.83 -17.59 2.29
CA TYR A 262 -9.34 -18.17 3.54
C TYR A 262 -9.53 -19.69 3.64
N ILE A 263 -10.53 -20.26 2.96
CA ILE A 263 -10.85 -21.70 3.07
C ILE A 263 -10.55 -22.45 1.77
N ILE A 264 -11.21 -22.08 0.66
CA ILE A 264 -11.17 -22.89 -0.59
C ILE A 264 -9.78 -22.83 -1.24
N TYR A 265 -9.15 -21.65 -1.29
CA TYR A 265 -7.88 -21.45 -2.00
C TYR A 265 -6.68 -22.19 -1.36
N PRO A 266 -6.43 -22.16 -0.04
CA PRO A 266 -5.39 -22.99 0.57
C PRO A 266 -5.60 -24.49 0.33
N ILE A 267 -6.85 -25.00 0.43
CA ILE A 267 -7.17 -26.40 0.11
C ILE A 267 -6.85 -26.70 -1.37
N LYS A 268 -7.20 -25.79 -2.30
CA LYS A 268 -6.91 -25.90 -3.73
C LYS A 268 -5.41 -25.92 -4.05
N VAL A 269 -4.59 -25.14 -3.34
CA VAL A 269 -3.12 -25.16 -3.49
C VAL A 269 -2.56 -26.50 -3.01
N LEU A 270 -2.98 -26.97 -1.83
CA LEU A 270 -2.54 -28.24 -1.25
C LEU A 270 -2.92 -29.44 -2.15
N TYR A 271 -4.17 -29.50 -2.60
CA TYR A 271 -4.65 -30.51 -3.56
C TYR A 271 -3.84 -30.50 -4.85
N LYS A 272 -3.58 -29.32 -5.42
CA LYS A 272 -2.77 -29.17 -6.64
C LYS A 272 -1.34 -29.69 -6.44
N TRP A 273 -0.73 -29.51 -5.28
CA TRP A 273 0.58 -30.09 -4.99
C TRP A 273 0.54 -31.62 -4.94
N PHE A 274 -0.43 -32.22 -4.22
CA PHE A 274 -0.57 -33.67 -4.16
C PHE A 274 -0.79 -34.32 -5.54
N VAL A 275 -1.63 -33.72 -6.39
CA VAL A 275 -2.00 -34.28 -7.71
C VAL A 275 -1.03 -33.89 -8.82
N SER A 276 -0.35 -32.75 -8.73
CA SER A 276 0.39 -32.16 -9.85
C SER A 276 1.64 -31.36 -9.50
N GLY A 277 2.03 -31.24 -8.23
CA GLY A 277 3.29 -30.60 -7.83
C GLY A 277 4.48 -31.57 -7.82
N ARG A 278 4.25 -32.85 -7.56
CA ARG A 278 5.31 -33.86 -7.44
C ARG A 278 5.85 -34.30 -8.81
N ASP A 279 7.16 -34.59 -8.86
CA ASP A 279 7.81 -35.24 -10.02
C ASP A 279 7.12 -36.57 -10.38
N PRO A 280 6.95 -36.89 -11.67
CA PRO A 280 6.37 -38.17 -12.08
C PRO A 280 7.33 -39.34 -11.82
N TYR A 281 6.82 -40.43 -11.26
CA TYR A 281 7.59 -41.66 -11.09
C TYR A 281 8.00 -42.27 -12.45
N VAL A 282 9.25 -42.70 -12.55
CA VAL A 282 9.92 -43.11 -13.82
C VAL A 282 10.76 -44.40 -13.68
N GLY A 283 10.53 -45.19 -12.62
CA GLY A 283 11.32 -46.39 -12.29
C GLY A 283 12.48 -46.12 -11.33
N SER A 284 13.20 -47.17 -10.93
CA SER A 284 14.23 -47.14 -9.87
C SER A 284 15.61 -47.64 -10.29
N GLU A 285 15.80 -48.07 -11.55
CA GLU A 285 17.09 -48.59 -12.04
C GLU A 285 18.09 -47.47 -12.33
N LEU A 286 18.75 -46.99 -11.27
CA LEU A 286 19.94 -46.13 -11.34
C LEU A 286 21.15 -46.91 -11.86
N THR A 287 21.13 -47.22 -13.16
CA THR A 287 22.34 -47.64 -13.88
C THR A 287 23.40 -46.53 -13.85
N ALA A 288 24.68 -46.90 -13.79
CA ALA A 288 25.76 -45.92 -13.74
C ALA A 288 25.90 -45.22 -15.11
N PHE A 289 25.58 -43.92 -15.15
CA PHE A 289 25.76 -43.09 -16.34
C PHE A 289 27.09 -42.33 -16.24
N TYR A 290 28.01 -42.62 -17.16
CA TYR A 290 29.34 -42.01 -17.27
C TYR A 290 29.38 -40.79 -18.22
N ASP A 291 28.19 -40.25 -18.53
CA ASP A 291 27.92 -39.22 -19.52
C ASP A 291 26.79 -38.31 -19.01
N ALA A 292 26.80 -37.05 -19.45
CA ALA A 292 25.70 -36.12 -19.20
C ALA A 292 24.41 -36.58 -19.92
N PRO A 293 23.21 -36.14 -19.46
CA PRO A 293 21.96 -36.39 -20.17
C PRO A 293 21.95 -35.76 -21.56
N LYS A 294 20.96 -36.12 -22.39
CA LYS A 294 20.87 -35.66 -23.78
C LYS A 294 19.54 -35.01 -24.13
N THR A 295 19.61 -34.07 -25.06
CA THR A 295 18.48 -33.50 -25.79
C THR A 295 17.84 -34.52 -26.73
N ASP A 296 16.65 -34.22 -27.29
CA ASP A 296 16.08 -35.02 -28.39
C ASP A 296 16.95 -34.92 -29.66
N SER A 297 17.68 -33.81 -29.83
CA SER A 297 18.69 -33.60 -30.87
C SER A 297 20.03 -34.33 -30.63
N GLY A 298 20.15 -35.12 -29.56
CA GLY A 298 21.35 -35.90 -29.22
C GLY A 298 22.54 -35.11 -28.65
N ARG A 299 22.40 -33.78 -28.51
CA ARG A 299 23.33 -32.88 -27.83
C ARG A 299 23.42 -33.25 -26.34
N PHE A 300 24.62 -33.27 -25.78
CA PHE A 300 24.83 -33.38 -24.34
C PHE A 300 24.42 -32.09 -23.64
N LEU A 301 23.79 -32.21 -22.46
CA LEU A 301 23.49 -31.06 -21.62
C LEU A 301 24.79 -30.42 -21.07
N THR A 302 24.80 -29.10 -20.94
CA THR A 302 25.89 -28.37 -20.30
C THR A 302 25.97 -28.72 -18.80
N PRO A 303 27.07 -28.40 -18.09
CA PRO A 303 27.14 -28.58 -16.64
C PRO A 303 25.98 -27.88 -15.92
N ALA A 304 25.62 -26.66 -16.34
CA ALA A 304 24.51 -25.92 -15.75
C ALA A 304 23.13 -26.51 -16.08
N GLU A 305 22.87 -26.90 -17.33
CA GLU A 305 21.63 -27.61 -17.68
C GLU A 305 21.51 -28.92 -16.89
N THR A 306 22.63 -29.61 -16.63
CA THR A 306 22.67 -30.90 -15.94
C THR A 306 22.45 -30.77 -14.43
N GLY A 307 23.05 -29.76 -13.79
CA GLY A 307 22.84 -29.46 -12.37
C GLY A 307 21.39 -29.04 -12.10
N THR A 308 20.92 -27.99 -12.77
CA THR A 308 19.55 -27.48 -12.64
C THR A 308 18.47 -28.51 -12.99
N LEU A 309 18.76 -29.52 -13.83
CA LEU A 309 17.83 -30.63 -14.08
C LEU A 309 17.66 -31.58 -12.87
N VAL A 310 18.64 -31.66 -11.96
CA VAL A 310 18.60 -32.55 -10.78
C VAL A 310 17.74 -31.99 -9.65
N ASP A 311 17.91 -30.72 -9.32
CA ASP A 311 17.34 -30.06 -8.13
C ASP A 311 16.50 -28.82 -8.42
N GLU A 312 16.37 -28.41 -9.69
CA GLU A 312 15.52 -27.31 -10.17
C GLU A 312 16.00 -25.90 -9.81
N TYR A 313 17.24 -25.74 -9.34
CA TYR A 313 17.86 -24.44 -9.08
C TYR A 313 19.07 -24.20 -9.99
N VAL A 314 19.38 -22.93 -10.27
CA VAL A 314 20.68 -22.55 -10.85
C VAL A 314 21.58 -22.10 -9.70
N HIS A 315 22.63 -22.84 -9.45
CA HIS A 315 23.64 -22.55 -8.45
C HIS A 315 24.87 -21.88 -9.08
N LEU A 316 25.70 -21.19 -8.28
CA LEU A 316 26.94 -20.59 -8.81
C LEU A 316 27.94 -21.66 -9.28
N GLN A 317 27.86 -22.85 -8.69
CA GLN A 317 28.56 -24.07 -9.06
C GLN A 317 28.25 -24.51 -10.51
N ASP A 318 27.00 -24.41 -10.96
CA ASP A 318 26.55 -24.75 -12.31
C ASP A 318 27.24 -23.87 -13.36
N ILE A 319 27.31 -22.58 -13.07
CA ILE A 319 27.97 -21.57 -13.90
C ILE A 319 29.48 -21.79 -13.88
N THR A 320 30.07 -22.07 -12.71
CA THR A 320 31.49 -22.39 -12.57
C THR A 320 31.88 -23.63 -13.36
N GLY A 321 31.09 -24.70 -13.28
CA GLY A 321 31.28 -25.92 -14.07
C GLY A 321 31.22 -25.62 -15.56
N THR A 322 30.27 -24.78 -15.99
CA THR A 322 30.14 -24.36 -17.39
C THR A 322 31.36 -23.53 -17.86
N ILE A 323 31.93 -22.66 -17.03
CA ILE A 323 33.20 -21.94 -17.34
C ILE A 323 34.37 -22.93 -17.50
N VAL A 324 34.47 -23.95 -16.64
CA VAL A 324 35.52 -24.98 -16.74
C VAL A 324 35.30 -25.87 -17.98
N ASP A 325 34.07 -26.14 -18.38
CA ASP A 325 33.80 -26.87 -19.63
C ASP A 325 34.08 -26.05 -20.90
N LEU A 326 33.83 -24.73 -20.87
CA LEU A 326 34.27 -23.81 -21.92
C LEU A 326 35.80 -23.76 -22.03
N ALA A 327 36.51 -23.81 -20.90
CA ALA A 327 37.97 -23.90 -20.88
C ALA A 327 38.44 -25.23 -21.49
N ARG A 328 37.90 -26.35 -21.01
CA ARG A 328 38.16 -27.72 -21.50
C ARG A 328 37.85 -27.89 -22.99
N ARG A 329 36.81 -27.23 -23.51
CA ARG A 329 36.50 -27.21 -24.95
C ARG A 329 37.41 -26.29 -25.76
N GLY A 330 38.19 -25.42 -25.14
CA GLY A 330 39.15 -24.54 -25.79
C GLY A 330 38.58 -23.20 -26.27
N TYR A 331 37.57 -22.65 -25.58
CA TYR A 331 37.04 -21.30 -25.85
C TYR A 331 37.68 -20.21 -24.98
N LEU A 332 38.18 -20.58 -23.80
CA LEU A 332 38.94 -19.73 -22.89
C LEU A 332 40.06 -20.52 -22.19
N GLU A 333 40.98 -19.81 -21.55
CA GLU A 333 42.06 -20.34 -20.71
C GLU A 333 41.92 -19.75 -19.30
N ILE A 334 42.25 -20.54 -18.27
CA ILE A 334 42.16 -20.14 -16.85
C ILE A 334 43.57 -20.01 -16.30
N ILE A 335 43.92 -18.84 -15.76
CA ILE A 335 45.27 -18.51 -15.29
C ILE A 335 45.21 -18.14 -13.81
N GLU A 336 45.85 -18.93 -12.94
CA GLU A 336 46.08 -18.60 -11.53
C GLU A 336 47.35 -17.74 -11.41
N GLU A 337 47.15 -16.41 -11.34
CA GLU A 337 48.23 -15.41 -11.19
C GLU A 337 48.95 -15.58 -9.84
N LYS A 338 48.16 -15.78 -8.78
CA LYS A 338 48.56 -16.03 -7.38
C LYS A 338 47.49 -16.91 -6.73
N LYS A 339 47.80 -17.53 -5.59
CA LYS A 339 46.83 -18.32 -4.81
C LYS A 339 45.48 -17.60 -4.66
N ASN A 340 44.41 -18.26 -5.11
CA ASN A 340 43.03 -17.78 -5.11
C ASN A 340 42.73 -16.57 -6.06
N VAL A 341 43.68 -16.16 -6.91
CA VAL A 341 43.52 -15.06 -7.88
C VAL A 341 43.54 -15.64 -9.29
N PHE A 342 42.36 -15.75 -9.89
CA PHE A 342 42.17 -16.34 -11.23
C PHE A 342 41.83 -15.27 -12.27
N ILE A 343 42.41 -15.40 -13.45
CA ILE A 343 42.12 -14.63 -14.66
C ILE A 343 41.51 -15.60 -15.68
N LEU A 344 40.37 -15.23 -16.26
CA LEU A 344 39.81 -15.89 -17.43
C LEU A 344 40.31 -15.14 -18.67
N LYS A 345 40.83 -15.86 -19.67
CA LYS A 345 41.40 -15.31 -20.89
C LYS A 345 40.74 -15.93 -22.12
N LYS A 346 40.30 -15.11 -23.08
CA LYS A 346 39.87 -15.59 -24.39
C LYS A 346 41.04 -16.26 -25.14
N THR A 347 40.78 -17.40 -25.78
CA THR A 347 41.79 -18.08 -26.63
C THR A 347 41.38 -18.06 -28.10
N VAL A 348 42.36 -17.94 -28.99
CA VAL A 348 42.17 -17.83 -30.45
C VAL A 348 41.94 -19.20 -31.10
N LYS A 349 42.26 -20.30 -30.39
CA LYS A 349 42.17 -21.69 -30.87
C LYS A 349 40.78 -22.11 -31.39
N LYS A 350 39.70 -21.38 -31.05
CA LYS A 350 38.32 -21.84 -31.28
C LYS A 350 37.23 -20.76 -31.28
N ASP A 351 37.47 -19.56 -31.84
CA ASP A 351 36.47 -18.45 -31.88
C ASP A 351 35.23 -18.72 -32.79
N SER A 352 34.96 -19.98 -33.15
CA SER A 352 33.72 -20.42 -33.81
C SER A 352 32.56 -20.47 -32.80
N ARG A 353 32.01 -19.30 -32.49
CA ARG A 353 30.91 -19.10 -31.53
C ARG A 353 29.65 -19.90 -31.87
N ASP A 354 29.47 -20.24 -33.14
CA ASP A 354 28.36 -21.04 -33.71
C ASP A 354 28.21 -22.44 -33.09
N LYS A 355 29.20 -22.89 -32.31
CA LYS A 355 29.23 -24.19 -31.62
C LYS A 355 28.97 -24.08 -30.10
N LEU A 356 28.60 -22.90 -29.61
CA LEU A 356 28.11 -22.66 -28.25
C LEU A 356 26.57 -22.70 -28.23
N VAL A 357 25.98 -23.24 -27.17
CA VAL A 357 24.51 -23.11 -26.96
C VAL A 357 24.17 -21.70 -26.46
N PRO A 358 22.92 -21.20 -26.61
CA PRO A 358 22.58 -19.81 -26.30
C PRO A 358 22.93 -19.32 -24.89
N LEU A 359 22.88 -20.18 -23.87
CA LEU A 359 23.30 -19.83 -22.50
C LEU A 359 24.83 -19.70 -22.37
N GLU A 360 25.59 -20.47 -23.13
CA GLU A 360 27.06 -20.47 -23.13
C GLU A 360 27.60 -19.29 -23.92
N LEU A 361 27.02 -19.01 -25.09
CA LEU A 361 27.34 -17.83 -25.90
C LEU A 361 27.11 -16.56 -25.08
N PHE A 362 25.96 -16.45 -24.41
CA PHE A 362 25.65 -15.32 -23.54
C PHE A 362 26.63 -15.18 -22.37
N LEU A 363 26.94 -16.27 -21.66
CA LEU A 363 27.93 -16.26 -20.58
C LEU A 363 29.31 -15.82 -21.11
N TYR A 364 29.75 -16.37 -22.23
CA TYR A 364 31.01 -16.03 -22.88
C TYR A 364 31.10 -14.54 -23.27
N GLU A 365 30.05 -14.01 -23.89
CA GLU A 365 29.97 -12.60 -24.27
C GLU A 365 29.96 -11.67 -23.06
N LYS A 366 29.24 -12.00 -21.98
CA LYS A 366 29.25 -11.22 -20.72
C LYS A 366 30.61 -11.24 -20.02
N LEU A 367 31.33 -12.36 -20.03
CA LEU A 367 32.68 -12.46 -19.47
C LEU A 367 33.70 -11.58 -20.22
N PHE A 368 33.59 -11.51 -21.55
CA PHE A 368 34.58 -10.82 -22.40
C PHE A 368 34.05 -9.53 -23.06
N THR A 369 32.99 -8.91 -22.51
CA THR A 369 32.36 -7.69 -23.09
C THR A 369 33.32 -6.50 -23.16
N LYS A 370 34.15 -6.30 -22.12
CA LYS A 370 35.02 -5.11 -21.94
C LYS A 370 36.49 -5.37 -22.28
N SER A 371 36.92 -6.64 -22.38
CA SER A 371 38.32 -7.06 -22.45
C SER A 371 38.44 -8.53 -22.85
N GLU A 372 39.53 -8.92 -23.51
CA GLU A 372 39.85 -10.33 -23.77
C GLU A 372 40.33 -11.10 -22.52
N GLN A 373 40.58 -10.41 -21.42
CA GLN A 373 40.99 -10.97 -20.13
C GLN A 373 40.25 -10.30 -18.97
N ILE A 374 39.70 -11.10 -18.06
CA ILE A 374 38.95 -10.63 -16.89
C ILE A 374 39.39 -11.38 -15.63
N LYS A 375 39.62 -10.66 -14.52
CA LYS A 375 39.86 -11.27 -13.21
C LYS A 375 38.54 -11.79 -12.65
N LEU A 376 38.56 -12.98 -12.04
CA LEU A 376 37.37 -13.63 -11.52
C LEU A 376 36.66 -12.80 -10.43
N SER A 377 37.43 -12.06 -9.64
CA SER A 377 36.95 -11.08 -8.66
C SER A 377 36.17 -9.91 -9.26
N ASP A 378 36.44 -9.59 -10.53
CA ASP A 378 35.99 -8.37 -11.20
C ASP A 378 34.74 -8.64 -12.07
N ILE A 379 34.22 -9.88 -12.04
CA ILE A 379 33.01 -10.26 -12.77
C ILE A 379 31.79 -9.84 -11.95
N GLU A 380 31.07 -8.85 -12.47
CA GLU A 380 29.83 -8.30 -11.91
C GLU A 380 28.63 -9.26 -12.11
N PHE A 381 28.75 -10.53 -11.67
CA PHE A 381 27.75 -11.60 -11.88
C PHE A 381 26.30 -11.16 -11.59
N PRO A 382 25.97 -10.43 -10.49
CA PRO A 382 24.61 -9.98 -10.23
C PRO A 382 23.94 -9.19 -11.37
N LEU A 383 24.72 -8.49 -12.21
CA LEU A 383 24.20 -7.70 -13.35
C LEU A 383 23.69 -8.56 -14.52
N PHE A 384 24.02 -9.86 -14.57
CA PHE A 384 23.57 -10.76 -15.64
C PHE A 384 23.10 -12.14 -15.17
N LEU A 385 23.19 -12.44 -13.86
CA LEU A 385 22.78 -13.71 -13.27
C LEU A 385 21.31 -14.02 -13.50
N GLU A 386 20.40 -13.05 -13.39
CA GLU A 386 18.98 -13.27 -13.67
C GLU A 386 18.74 -13.65 -15.16
N GLU A 387 19.38 -12.96 -16.09
CA GLU A 387 19.24 -13.25 -17.52
C GLU A 387 19.88 -14.59 -17.91
N LEU A 388 21.00 -14.96 -17.27
CA LEU A 388 21.64 -16.27 -17.41
C LEU A 388 20.76 -17.40 -16.87
N ASN A 389 20.23 -17.24 -15.65
CA ASN A 389 19.28 -18.17 -15.04
C ASN A 389 18.07 -18.38 -15.96
N LYS A 390 17.49 -17.28 -16.47
CA LYS A 390 16.39 -17.31 -17.42
C LYS A 390 16.72 -18.11 -18.67
N LYS A 391 17.91 -17.93 -19.28
CA LYS A 391 18.35 -18.72 -20.46
C LYS A 391 18.54 -20.20 -20.14
N ILE A 392 19.04 -20.56 -18.96
CA ILE A 392 19.16 -21.96 -18.53
C ILE A 392 17.77 -22.60 -18.38
N TYR A 393 16.84 -21.95 -17.67
CA TYR A 393 15.47 -22.46 -17.54
C TYR A 393 14.72 -22.50 -18.88
N THR A 394 14.90 -21.51 -19.76
CA THR A 394 14.35 -21.53 -21.13
C THR A 394 14.87 -22.73 -21.92
N SER A 395 16.19 -22.97 -21.96
CA SER A 395 16.77 -24.14 -22.64
C SER A 395 16.17 -25.47 -22.14
N LEU A 396 15.99 -25.59 -20.82
CA LEU A 396 15.41 -26.80 -20.19
C LEU A 396 13.87 -26.93 -20.39
N VAL A 397 13.16 -25.85 -20.71
CA VAL A 397 11.74 -25.84 -21.07
C VAL A 397 11.54 -26.12 -22.56
N ASP A 398 12.37 -25.53 -23.44
CA ASP A 398 12.37 -25.76 -24.88
C ASP A 398 12.72 -27.21 -25.20
N GLU A 399 13.70 -27.78 -24.49
CA GLU A 399 14.02 -29.21 -24.48
C GLU A 399 12.98 -30.07 -23.73
N ARG A 400 11.85 -29.50 -23.28
CA ARG A 400 10.71 -30.21 -22.68
C ARG A 400 11.03 -31.00 -21.41
N PHE A 401 12.10 -30.68 -20.69
CA PHE A 401 12.39 -31.29 -19.38
C PHE A 401 11.50 -30.71 -18.29
N PHE A 402 11.15 -29.42 -18.39
CA PHE A 402 10.16 -28.76 -17.54
C PHE A 402 8.95 -28.27 -18.36
N PRO A 403 7.73 -28.27 -17.80
CA PRO A 403 6.52 -27.80 -18.50
C PRO A 403 6.38 -26.27 -18.48
N LYS A 404 7.07 -25.60 -17.56
CA LYS A 404 7.24 -24.15 -17.39
C LYS A 404 8.51 -23.89 -16.59
N ASP A 405 9.06 -22.69 -16.67
CA ASP A 405 10.20 -22.23 -15.86
C ASP A 405 9.95 -22.46 -14.34
N PRO A 406 10.80 -23.25 -13.65
CA PRO A 406 10.77 -23.43 -12.20
C PRO A 406 10.81 -22.13 -11.39
N ASN A 407 11.56 -21.13 -11.85
CA ASN A 407 11.69 -19.86 -11.13
C ASN A 407 10.40 -19.05 -11.18
N SER A 408 9.77 -18.94 -12.36
CA SER A 408 8.44 -18.35 -12.53
C SER A 408 7.37 -19.05 -11.69
N ILE A 409 7.43 -20.39 -11.53
CA ILE A 409 6.53 -21.12 -10.63
C ILE A 409 6.77 -20.73 -9.16
N ARG A 410 8.03 -20.72 -8.70
CA ARG A 410 8.36 -20.32 -7.33
C ARG A 410 7.95 -18.87 -7.05
N ASN A 411 8.27 -17.93 -7.93
CA ASN A 411 7.90 -16.51 -7.80
C ASN A 411 6.38 -16.30 -7.69
N PHE A 412 5.57 -17.05 -8.45
CA PHE A 412 4.11 -17.04 -8.33
C PHE A 412 3.63 -17.47 -6.94
N TYR A 413 4.24 -18.51 -6.35
CA TYR A 413 3.91 -18.94 -5.00
C TYR A 413 4.49 -18.04 -3.89
N THR A 414 5.64 -17.41 -4.11
CA THR A 414 6.17 -16.36 -3.23
C THR A 414 5.26 -15.12 -3.21
N ALA A 415 4.70 -14.72 -4.36
CA ALA A 415 3.71 -13.65 -4.42
C ALA A 415 2.42 -14.01 -3.67
N ILE A 416 1.93 -15.25 -3.80
CA ILE A 416 0.80 -15.76 -3.00
C ILE A 416 1.14 -15.75 -1.50
N PHE A 417 2.35 -16.15 -1.09
CA PHE A 417 2.79 -16.11 0.30
C PHE A 417 2.79 -14.68 0.88
N ILE A 418 3.36 -13.71 0.15
CA ILE A 418 3.39 -12.30 0.58
C ILE A 418 1.96 -11.73 0.67
N PHE A 419 1.13 -11.95 -0.34
CA PHE A 419 -0.25 -11.46 -0.34
C PHE A 419 -1.13 -12.17 0.72
N ALA A 420 -0.84 -13.44 1.03
CA ALA A 420 -1.46 -14.16 2.15
C ALA A 420 -1.06 -13.54 3.50
N LEU A 421 0.20 -13.13 3.71
CA LEU A 421 0.59 -12.41 4.91
C LEU A 421 -0.06 -11.01 5.01
N MET A 422 -0.09 -10.24 3.92
CA MET A 422 -0.78 -8.94 3.87
C MET A 422 -2.27 -9.03 4.18
N THR A 423 -2.90 -10.16 3.87
CA THR A 423 -4.31 -10.46 4.17
C THR A 423 -4.50 -11.34 5.41
N ILE A 424 -3.47 -11.55 6.24
CA ILE A 424 -3.53 -12.31 7.50
C ILE A 424 -4.02 -13.77 7.30
N ASN A 425 -3.92 -14.30 6.08
CA ASN A 425 -4.27 -15.67 5.69
C ASN A 425 -3.11 -16.64 6.00
N PHE A 426 -2.80 -16.81 7.29
CA PHE A 426 -1.70 -17.65 7.74
C PHE A 426 -1.72 -19.10 7.22
N PRO A 427 -2.87 -19.82 7.12
CA PRO A 427 -2.89 -21.16 6.55
C PRO A 427 -2.41 -21.19 5.09
N LEU A 428 -2.85 -20.23 4.27
CA LEU A 428 -2.38 -20.10 2.90
C LEU A 428 -0.90 -19.72 2.83
N ALA A 429 -0.43 -18.83 3.70
CA ALA A 429 0.98 -18.47 3.77
C ALA A 429 1.86 -19.70 4.09
N ILE A 430 1.50 -20.48 5.10
CA ILE A 430 2.21 -21.72 5.49
C ILE A 430 2.20 -22.72 4.33
N ILE A 431 1.07 -22.92 3.65
CA ILE A 431 0.96 -23.84 2.51
C ILE A 431 1.78 -23.33 1.30
N ALA A 432 1.81 -22.02 1.05
CA ALA A 432 2.56 -21.43 -0.06
C ALA A 432 4.08 -21.51 0.15
N ILE A 433 4.59 -21.27 1.37
CA ILE A 433 6.03 -21.39 1.63
C ILE A 433 6.51 -22.85 1.70
N THR A 434 5.70 -23.77 2.23
CA THR A 434 6.07 -25.19 2.32
C THR A 434 5.90 -25.94 0.99
N PHE A 435 4.73 -25.90 0.38
CA PHE A 435 4.40 -26.67 -0.83
C PHE A 435 4.56 -25.85 -2.13
N GLY A 436 4.45 -24.53 -2.08
CA GLY A 436 4.60 -23.66 -3.25
C GLY A 436 6.03 -23.48 -3.74
N ILE A 437 7.02 -23.54 -2.83
CA ILE A 437 8.45 -23.63 -3.21
C ILE A 437 8.74 -24.96 -3.92
N HIS A 438 8.04 -26.04 -3.54
CA HIS A 438 8.15 -27.39 -4.08
C HIS A 438 7.01 -27.73 -5.09
N MET A 439 6.51 -26.71 -5.79
CA MET A 439 5.52 -26.83 -6.88
C MET A 439 6.10 -26.83 -8.31
N PRO A 440 7.37 -26.43 -8.59
CA PRO A 440 8.00 -26.82 -9.84
C PRO A 440 8.05 -28.35 -9.97
N ARG A 441 8.06 -28.83 -11.21
CA ARG A 441 8.04 -30.26 -11.51
C ARG A 441 8.65 -30.54 -12.87
N LYS A 442 9.24 -31.71 -13.04
CA LYS A 442 9.75 -32.18 -14.34
C LYS A 442 8.64 -32.84 -15.15
N THR A 443 8.83 -32.92 -16.47
CA THR A 443 8.02 -33.78 -17.34
C THR A 443 8.44 -35.25 -17.14
N LYS A 444 7.71 -36.22 -17.73
CA LYS A 444 8.15 -37.63 -17.71
C LYS A 444 9.54 -37.82 -18.34
N ARG A 445 9.91 -37.02 -19.35
CA ARG A 445 11.26 -37.02 -19.95
C ARG A 445 12.26 -36.32 -19.03
N GLY A 446 11.92 -35.16 -18.48
CA GLY A 446 12.76 -34.44 -17.52
C GLY A 446 13.12 -35.28 -16.30
N ALA A 447 12.14 -35.98 -15.70
CA ALA A 447 12.38 -36.88 -14.58
C ALA A 447 13.32 -38.05 -14.95
N LYS A 448 13.15 -38.64 -16.15
CA LYS A 448 14.02 -39.72 -16.65
C LYS A 448 15.47 -39.25 -16.88
N GLU A 449 15.66 -38.10 -17.51
CA GLU A 449 17.00 -37.54 -17.74
C GLU A 449 17.63 -37.01 -16.44
N ALA A 450 16.84 -36.48 -15.50
CA ALA A 450 17.27 -36.15 -14.15
C ALA A 450 17.73 -37.39 -13.36
N MET A 451 17.14 -38.58 -13.59
CA MET A 451 17.69 -39.82 -13.01
C MET A 451 19.07 -40.16 -13.59
N LYS A 452 19.33 -39.91 -14.88
CA LYS A 452 20.68 -40.08 -15.44
C LYS A 452 21.67 -39.11 -14.82
N ALA A 453 21.29 -37.83 -14.67
CA ALA A 453 22.10 -36.83 -14.00
C ALA A 453 22.38 -37.19 -12.53
N ARG A 454 21.39 -37.73 -11.80
CA ARG A 454 21.58 -38.29 -10.44
C ARG A 454 22.48 -39.52 -10.44
N GLY A 455 22.39 -40.40 -11.45
CA GLY A 455 23.30 -41.52 -11.66
C GLY A 455 24.75 -41.07 -11.88
N LEU A 456 24.96 -40.04 -12.71
CA LEU A 456 26.27 -39.40 -12.90
C LEU A 456 26.77 -38.76 -11.59
N LYS A 457 25.93 -38.00 -10.87
CA LYS A 457 26.28 -37.42 -9.56
C LYS A 457 26.71 -38.49 -8.55
N ASN A 458 26.02 -39.63 -8.52
CA ASN A 458 26.37 -40.77 -7.67
C ASN A 458 27.68 -41.44 -8.09
N PHE A 459 27.92 -41.63 -9.40
CA PHE A 459 29.20 -42.12 -9.91
C PHE A 459 30.36 -41.17 -9.57
N LEU A 460 30.17 -39.84 -9.68
CA LEU A 460 31.20 -38.87 -9.35
C LEU A 460 31.51 -38.84 -7.84
N LYS A 461 30.51 -39.14 -6.99
CA LYS A 461 30.62 -39.18 -5.52
C LYS A 461 31.12 -40.52 -4.93
N SER A 462 30.97 -41.65 -5.61
CA SER A 462 31.43 -42.97 -5.11
C SER A 462 32.93 -42.93 -4.78
N GLN A 463 33.42 -43.71 -3.81
CA GLN A 463 34.88 -43.81 -3.59
C GLN A 463 35.53 -44.83 -4.53
N GLU A 464 34.82 -45.92 -4.85
CA GLU A 464 35.34 -47.01 -5.66
C GLU A 464 35.13 -46.77 -7.16
N MET A 465 36.13 -47.15 -7.98
CA MET A 465 36.03 -47.19 -9.44
C MET A 465 35.57 -48.56 -9.93
N HIS A 466 34.34 -48.93 -9.57
CA HIS A 466 33.67 -50.12 -10.11
C HIS A 466 33.31 -49.91 -11.58
N PHE A 467 34.23 -50.32 -12.46
CA PHE A 467 34.00 -50.52 -13.89
C PHE A 467 33.42 -51.92 -14.15
N ASP A 468 32.49 -52.38 -13.31
CA ASP A 468 31.87 -53.72 -13.38
C ASP A 468 30.89 -53.80 -14.55
N PHE A 469 31.48 -54.02 -15.72
CA PHE A 469 30.84 -53.91 -17.01
C PHE A 469 30.26 -55.25 -17.44
N ASN A 470 29.01 -55.53 -17.05
CA ASN A 470 28.21 -56.63 -17.60
C ASN A 470 27.74 -56.40 -19.06
N ALA A 471 28.38 -55.47 -19.77
CA ALA A 471 28.27 -55.28 -21.21
C ALA A 471 29.50 -55.86 -21.93
N LYS A 472 29.52 -55.81 -23.26
CA LYS A 472 30.36 -56.71 -24.07
C LYS A 472 31.87 -56.44 -23.93
N LYS A 473 32.64 -57.54 -24.04
CA LYS A 473 34.10 -57.69 -23.88
C LYS A 473 34.96 -56.95 -24.94
N SER A 474 34.55 -55.75 -25.36
CA SER A 474 35.08 -55.04 -26.54
C SER A 474 35.25 -53.52 -26.38
N VAL A 475 35.25 -53.00 -25.14
CA VAL A 475 35.64 -51.60 -24.82
C VAL A 475 36.55 -51.56 -23.59
N LYS A 476 37.57 -52.44 -23.56
CA LYS A 476 38.63 -52.42 -22.52
C LYS A 476 39.79 -51.50 -22.95
N GLU A 477 39.47 -50.43 -23.68
CA GLU A 477 40.41 -49.79 -24.60
C GLU A 477 40.51 -48.27 -24.36
N GLN A 478 41.67 -47.88 -23.83
CA GLN A 478 42.32 -46.56 -24.02
C GLN A 478 41.58 -45.27 -23.61
N ILE A 479 40.59 -45.30 -22.71
CA ILE A 479 40.20 -44.07 -21.99
C ILE A 479 41.29 -43.75 -20.96
N SER A 480 42.06 -42.67 -21.18
CA SER A 480 43.09 -42.26 -20.24
C SER A 480 42.48 -41.67 -18.95
N PRO A 481 43.08 -41.89 -17.76
CA PRO A 481 42.62 -41.27 -16.52
C PRO A 481 42.53 -39.74 -16.62
N GLN A 482 43.46 -39.11 -17.33
CA GLN A 482 43.45 -37.69 -17.67
C GLN A 482 42.16 -37.26 -18.39
N PHE A 483 41.81 -37.95 -19.49
CA PHE A 483 40.63 -37.60 -20.29
C PHE A 483 39.35 -37.79 -19.49
N LEU A 484 39.25 -38.86 -18.70
CA LEU A 484 38.08 -39.09 -17.84
C LEU A 484 37.97 -38.01 -16.76
N PHE A 485 39.07 -37.68 -16.09
CA PHE A 485 39.14 -36.63 -15.08
C PHE A 485 38.67 -35.28 -15.65
N GLU A 486 39.27 -34.83 -16.75
CA GLU A 486 38.94 -33.55 -17.39
C GLU A 486 37.51 -33.52 -17.92
N LYS A 487 37.06 -34.57 -18.63
CA LYS A 487 35.70 -34.64 -19.22
C LYS A 487 34.61 -34.44 -18.16
N LEU A 488 34.79 -34.99 -16.96
CA LEU A 488 33.75 -35.03 -15.93
C LEU A 488 33.93 -34.01 -14.81
N LEU A 489 35.12 -33.40 -14.66
CA LEU A 489 35.36 -32.34 -13.68
C LEU A 489 34.32 -31.20 -13.74
N PRO A 490 33.91 -30.67 -14.91
CA PRO A 490 32.85 -29.67 -15.00
C PRO A 490 31.54 -30.07 -14.32
N PHE A 491 31.12 -31.33 -14.47
CA PHE A 491 29.89 -31.87 -13.90
C PHE A 491 30.05 -32.16 -12.40
N ALA A 492 31.24 -32.59 -11.97
CA ALA A 492 31.55 -32.75 -10.54
C ALA A 492 31.49 -31.40 -9.80
N ILE A 493 31.96 -30.32 -10.42
CA ILE A 493 31.83 -28.95 -9.91
C ILE A 493 30.36 -28.53 -9.84
N ALA A 494 29.59 -28.64 -10.93
CA ALA A 494 28.17 -28.28 -10.97
C ALA A 494 27.37 -28.99 -9.86
N PHE A 495 27.58 -30.30 -9.70
CA PHE A 495 26.92 -31.08 -8.66
C PHE A 495 27.44 -30.85 -7.22
N GLY A 496 28.53 -30.11 -7.03
CA GLY A 496 29.15 -29.88 -5.72
C GLY A 496 29.80 -31.12 -5.09
N VAL A 497 30.38 -32.00 -5.91
CA VAL A 497 31.11 -33.23 -5.51
C VAL A 497 32.53 -33.25 -6.08
N GLU A 498 33.09 -32.08 -6.38
CA GLU A 498 34.39 -31.94 -7.02
C GLU A 498 35.54 -32.41 -6.14
N LYS A 499 35.38 -32.36 -4.81
CA LYS A 499 36.38 -32.86 -3.85
C LYS A 499 36.44 -34.38 -3.88
N GLU A 500 35.29 -35.04 -3.82
CA GLU A 500 35.17 -36.49 -3.98
C GLU A 500 35.74 -36.94 -5.33
N TRP A 501 35.40 -36.24 -6.43
CA TRP A 501 35.91 -36.56 -7.76
C TRP A 501 37.44 -36.47 -7.86
N VAL A 502 38.03 -35.35 -7.41
CA VAL A 502 39.49 -35.15 -7.47
C VAL A 502 40.23 -36.10 -6.52
N ASN A 503 39.62 -36.45 -5.38
CA ASN A 503 40.19 -37.44 -4.46
C ASN A 503 40.42 -38.81 -5.12
N LYS A 504 39.59 -39.23 -6.10
CA LYS A 504 39.77 -40.51 -6.82
C LYS A 504 41.06 -40.59 -7.63
N PHE A 505 41.60 -39.45 -8.05
CA PHE A 505 42.77 -39.36 -8.92
C PHE A 505 44.06 -38.98 -8.16
N LYS A 506 44.05 -39.04 -6.82
CA LYS A 506 45.23 -38.74 -5.97
C LYS A 506 46.46 -39.56 -6.33
N ASP A 507 46.26 -40.84 -6.59
CA ASP A 507 47.35 -41.80 -6.85
C ASP A 507 47.72 -41.88 -8.35
N TYR A 508 47.10 -41.03 -9.18
CA TYR A 508 47.34 -40.96 -10.62
C TYR A 508 48.18 -39.73 -10.97
N VAL A 509 49.26 -39.93 -11.72
CA VAL A 509 50.10 -38.83 -12.23
C VAL A 509 49.37 -38.12 -13.38
N LEU A 510 48.47 -37.22 -13.01
CA LEU A 510 47.77 -36.33 -13.96
C LEU A 510 48.71 -35.23 -14.46
N LYS A 511 48.57 -34.88 -15.74
CA LYS A 511 49.20 -33.68 -16.32
C LYS A 511 48.36 -32.44 -16.00
N VAL A 512 49.01 -31.28 -15.98
CA VAL A 512 48.29 -30.00 -16.00
C VAL A 512 47.58 -29.89 -17.36
N PRO A 513 46.26 -29.61 -17.39
CA PRO A 513 45.55 -29.44 -18.67
C PRO A 513 46.00 -28.19 -19.44
N ASP A 514 46.06 -28.27 -20.77
CA ASP A 514 46.51 -27.17 -21.65
C ASP A 514 45.69 -25.86 -21.54
N TRP A 515 44.49 -25.94 -20.95
CA TRP A 515 43.57 -24.83 -20.71
C TRP A 515 43.73 -24.20 -19.31
N TYR A 516 44.59 -24.74 -18.44
CA TYR A 516 44.89 -24.21 -17.11
C TYR A 516 46.37 -23.87 -16.94
N GLN A 517 46.66 -22.68 -16.42
CA GLN A 517 48.00 -22.21 -16.09
C GLN A 517 48.05 -21.84 -14.61
N SER A 518 49.06 -22.30 -13.88
CA SER A 518 49.28 -21.93 -12.47
C SER A 518 50.69 -21.40 -12.25
N SER A 519 50.78 -20.39 -11.39
CA SER A 519 52.04 -19.86 -10.85
C SER A 519 52.84 -20.90 -10.04
N TYR A 520 52.22 -22.02 -9.62
CA TYR A 520 52.84 -23.06 -8.80
C TYR A 520 53.25 -24.30 -9.62
N LYS A 521 54.46 -24.83 -9.34
CA LYS A 521 54.97 -26.09 -9.91
C LYS A 521 54.85 -27.22 -8.88
N GLY A 522 54.11 -28.29 -9.19
CA GLY A 522 53.94 -29.45 -8.31
C GLY A 522 52.93 -30.48 -8.86
N SER A 523 52.78 -31.64 -8.19
CA SER A 523 51.94 -32.74 -8.67
C SER A 523 50.45 -32.66 -8.25
N LEU A 524 50.07 -31.67 -7.44
CA LEU A 524 48.71 -31.53 -6.86
C LEU A 524 47.92 -30.34 -7.44
N ILE A 525 48.32 -29.85 -8.61
CA ILE A 525 47.82 -28.60 -9.22
C ILE A 525 46.29 -28.58 -9.41
N SER A 526 45.66 -29.74 -9.69
CA SER A 526 44.21 -29.86 -9.78
C SER A 526 43.49 -29.60 -8.45
N GLN A 527 44.04 -30.07 -7.32
CA GLN A 527 43.44 -29.87 -5.99
C GLN A 527 43.54 -28.42 -5.54
N SER A 528 44.69 -27.76 -5.77
CA SER A 528 44.88 -26.35 -5.42
C SER A 528 44.02 -25.42 -6.29
N MET A 529 43.97 -25.68 -7.60
CA MET A 529 43.10 -24.96 -8.55
C MET A 529 41.65 -24.95 -8.07
N ILE A 530 41.08 -26.14 -7.82
CA ILE A 530 39.65 -26.30 -7.57
C ILE A 530 39.26 -25.74 -6.20
N ALA A 531 40.09 -25.99 -5.16
CA ALA A 531 39.88 -25.40 -3.84
C ALA A 531 40.01 -23.86 -3.88
N GLY A 532 40.96 -23.33 -4.66
CA GLY A 532 41.14 -21.91 -4.89
C GLY A 532 39.91 -21.29 -5.56
N MET A 533 39.50 -21.78 -6.74
CA MET A 533 38.35 -21.25 -7.49
C MET A 533 37.08 -21.26 -6.63
N HIS A 534 36.79 -22.38 -5.94
CA HIS A 534 35.63 -22.47 -5.06
C HIS A 534 35.67 -21.39 -3.96
N SER A 535 36.85 -21.09 -3.39
CA SER A 535 36.98 -20.00 -2.40
C SER A 535 36.69 -18.61 -3.00
N SER A 536 37.22 -18.32 -4.20
CA SER A 536 37.03 -17.04 -4.88
C SER A 536 35.56 -16.78 -5.23
N PHE A 537 34.84 -17.79 -5.74
CA PHE A 537 33.39 -17.69 -6.00
C PHE A 537 32.57 -17.48 -4.73
N ARG A 538 32.95 -18.08 -3.58
CA ARG A 538 32.23 -17.86 -2.31
C ARG A 538 32.35 -16.43 -1.79
N SER A 539 33.52 -15.81 -1.91
CA SER A 539 33.73 -14.41 -1.47
C SER A 539 32.88 -13.38 -2.22
N MET A 540 32.38 -13.72 -3.41
CA MET A 540 31.50 -12.84 -4.20
C MET A 540 30.03 -12.86 -3.70
N ASN A 541 29.63 -13.90 -2.95
CA ASN A 541 28.23 -14.14 -2.58
C ASN A 541 27.81 -13.49 -1.24
N SER A 542 28.77 -12.96 -0.46
CA SER A 542 28.53 -12.45 0.91
C SER A 542 28.12 -10.98 1.00
N VAL A 543 27.80 -10.32 -0.12
CA VAL A 543 27.55 -8.87 -0.19
C VAL A 543 26.04 -8.51 -0.14
N MET A 544 25.15 -9.51 -0.10
CA MET A 544 23.78 -9.36 -0.62
C MET A 544 22.62 -9.27 0.42
N SER A 545 22.88 -8.98 1.71
CA SER A 545 21.79 -9.01 2.73
C SER A 545 21.97 -8.09 3.95
N ASN A 546 21.11 -7.06 4.11
CA ASN A 546 20.66 -6.45 5.39
C ASN A 546 19.69 -5.25 5.18
N THR A 547 18.45 -5.29 5.74
CA THR A 547 17.41 -4.21 5.92
C THR A 547 16.01 -4.85 6.23
N VAL A 548 14.95 -4.27 6.85
CA VAL A 548 14.68 -3.10 7.76
C VAL A 548 13.69 -3.58 8.89
N SER A 549 12.92 -2.72 9.59
CA SER A 549 12.15 -3.09 10.82
C SER A 549 10.88 -2.25 11.20
N SER A 550 9.81 -2.93 11.71
CA SER A 550 8.89 -2.60 12.87
C SER A 550 7.73 -1.51 12.87
N THR A 551 6.71 -1.71 13.77
CA THR A 551 5.60 -0.81 14.34
C THR A 551 4.20 -0.70 13.64
N GLY A 552 3.03 -0.33 14.25
CA GLY A 552 2.56 -0.40 15.68
C GLY A 552 1.29 0.39 16.24
N ARG A 553 0.03 -0.16 16.22
CA ARG A 553 -1.18 -0.01 17.15
C ARG A 553 -2.15 1.25 17.28
N SER A 554 -3.48 0.99 17.52
CA SER A 554 -4.58 1.69 18.35
C SER A 554 -5.20 3.12 18.03
N SER A 555 -6.35 3.65 18.57
CA SER A 555 -7.80 3.22 18.86
C SER A 555 -8.69 4.29 19.64
N GLY A 556 -10.07 4.40 19.52
CA GLY A 556 -10.96 5.33 20.33
C GLY A 556 -12.53 5.34 20.11
N PHE A 557 -13.39 6.05 20.92
CA PHE A 557 -14.92 6.02 20.94
C PHE A 557 -15.71 7.18 21.71
N SER A 558 -17.03 7.44 21.42
CA SER A 558 -18.16 8.09 22.23
C SER A 558 -18.19 9.62 22.62
N SER A 559 -19.26 10.33 23.12
CA SER A 559 -20.78 10.33 23.12
C SER A 559 -21.43 11.56 23.91
N GLY A 560 -22.77 11.91 23.88
CA GLY A 560 -23.37 13.13 24.57
C GLY A 560 -24.93 13.32 24.74
N GLY A 561 -25.43 14.56 25.04
CA GLY A 561 -26.88 14.95 25.26
C GLY A 561 -27.20 16.48 25.37
N GLY A 562 -28.45 16.94 25.12
CA GLY A 562 -28.86 18.23 24.46
C GLY A 562 -28.96 19.60 25.19
N PHE A 563 -29.12 20.68 24.39
CA PHE A 563 -28.58 22.07 24.62
C PHE A 563 -28.94 23.09 23.49
N SER A 564 -28.41 24.33 23.53
CA SER A 564 -28.21 25.26 22.39
C SER A 564 -27.53 24.57 21.19
N GLY A 565 -28.06 24.75 19.97
CA GLY A 565 -27.64 23.98 18.79
C GLY A 565 -28.26 22.57 18.69
N GLY A 566 -29.17 22.24 19.62
CA GLY A 566 -29.95 21.00 19.63
C GLY A 566 -31.25 21.07 18.81
N GLY A 567 -31.62 22.22 18.27
CA GLY A 567 -32.79 22.38 17.40
C GLY A 567 -32.56 21.88 15.97
N GLY A 568 -33.60 22.02 15.15
CA GLY A 568 -33.53 21.86 13.71
C GLY A 568 -32.84 23.05 13.02
N GLY A 569 -32.31 22.78 11.82
CA GLY A 569 -31.68 23.78 10.96
C GLY A 569 -30.45 24.46 11.55
N GLY A 570 -30.12 25.60 10.95
CA GLY A 570 -28.97 26.43 11.29
C GLY A 570 -27.62 25.83 10.91
N GLY A 571 -26.73 26.70 10.49
CA GLY A 571 -25.29 26.49 10.50
C GLY A 571 -24.62 27.85 10.59
N GLY A 572 -23.31 27.84 10.81
CA GLY A 572 -22.53 29.06 10.90
C GLY A 572 -21.88 29.42 9.57
N GLY A 573 -20.58 29.68 9.62
CA GLY A 573 -19.83 30.10 8.45
C GLY A 573 -18.55 30.85 8.81
N GLY A 574 -17.91 31.39 7.79
CA GLY A 574 -16.65 32.13 7.87
C GLY A 574 -16.38 32.80 6.53
N SER A 575 -15.16 33.26 6.29
CA SER A 575 -14.74 33.86 5.02
C SER A 575 -13.81 32.95 4.22
N TRP A 576 -13.55 33.28 2.94
CA TRP A 576 -12.73 32.46 2.04
C TRP A 576 -12.00 33.25 0.95
#